data_AF-A0AAU9XV68-F1
#
_entry.id   AF-A0AAU9XV68-F1
#
_cell.length_a   1.000
_cell.length_b   1.000
_cell.length_c   1.000
_cell.angle_alpha   90.00
_cell.angle_beta   90.00
_cell.angle_gamma   90.00
#
_symmetry.space_group_name_H-M   'P 1'
#
loop_
_entity.id
_entity.type
_entity.pdbx_description
1 polymer ?
#
loop_
_entity_poly.entity_id
_entity_poly.type
_entity_poly.pdbx_seq_one_letter_code
_entity_poly.pdbx_strand_id
1 'polypeptide(L)'
;MFKCVEPGFLFKSPSNILIVGPTSCGKTTFLHHLLLENLDLFDERPPRVHYCYGSWQNKFDDMQRHGIEFFKGVPTHDDLTTWFGDKRGGILVLDDLMSEGGDDREILNLFTQYSHHMNVTVCYLCQDMFPQGKYAKTISRNAQYIIAFKNPRDKVALRTLLLQIYPTKWLPVMDIYNACTDRPYGYLLFDVHPASRDSTRLLSHLLRHEGCTFLMVKPDEFRALVDYYKGKITESTLLDKAARVAAEAKLLLEDTSTPAALKEPVVKELLMQERKLTDKLRQIPIAGGLEPPPRDDDGNLMEGLQEGLLKELIKSI
;
A
#
# COMPACT_ATOMS: atom_id res chain seq x y z
N MET A 1 -12.19 -17.07 -18.10
CA MET A 1 -11.65 -16.94 -16.73
C MET A 1 -11.18 -15.50 -16.60
N PHE A 2 -11.95 -14.64 -15.94
CA PHE A 2 -11.71 -13.20 -15.92
C PHE A 2 -10.47 -12.88 -15.07
N LYS A 3 -9.42 -12.37 -15.72
CA LYS A 3 -8.31 -11.67 -15.05
C LYS A 3 -8.74 -10.21 -14.91
N CYS A 4 -9.17 -9.82 -13.71
CA CYS A 4 -9.32 -8.43 -13.33
C CYS A 4 -9.05 -8.33 -11.83
N VAL A 5 -7.78 -8.17 -11.47
CA VAL A 5 -7.35 -7.62 -10.18
C VAL A 5 -6.11 -6.82 -10.52
N GLU A 6 -6.03 -5.57 -10.08
CA GLU A 6 -4.78 -4.81 -10.12
C GLU A 6 -3.63 -5.70 -9.61
N PRO A 7 -2.42 -5.63 -10.18
CA PRO A 7 -1.34 -6.48 -9.69
C PRO A 7 -1.15 -6.18 -8.20
N GLY A 8 -1.36 -7.20 -7.38
CA GLY A 8 -1.02 -7.14 -5.97
C GLY A 8 0.45 -6.76 -5.80
N PHE A 9 0.82 -6.32 -4.59
CA PHE A 9 2.21 -6.03 -4.29
C PHE A 9 3.11 -7.23 -4.60
N LEU A 10 4.23 -6.97 -5.28
CA LEU A 10 5.31 -7.93 -5.52
C LEU A 10 6.64 -7.26 -5.17
N PHE A 11 7.47 -7.96 -4.39
CA PHE A 11 8.88 -7.67 -4.26
C PHE A 11 9.54 -7.77 -5.62
N LYS A 12 10.23 -6.71 -6.01
CA LYS A 12 11.03 -6.71 -7.22
C LYS A 12 12.33 -7.47 -7.00
N SER A 13 12.75 -8.24 -7.98
CA SER A 13 13.99 -9.02 -7.93
C SER A 13 14.95 -8.56 -9.02
N PRO A 14 16.26 -8.38 -8.71
CA PRO A 14 16.86 -8.48 -7.39
C PRO A 14 16.58 -7.23 -6.52
N SER A 15 16.46 -7.41 -5.20
CA SER A 15 16.36 -6.29 -4.26
C SER A 15 16.96 -6.60 -2.88
N ASN A 16 17.17 -5.57 -2.08
CA ASN A 16 17.59 -5.66 -0.70
C ASN A 16 16.40 -5.32 0.21
N ILE A 17 16.08 -6.27 1.09
CA ILE A 17 14.97 -6.21 2.05
C ILE A 17 15.58 -6.16 3.46
N LEU A 18 15.38 -5.04 4.14
CA LEU A 18 15.78 -4.87 5.54
C LEU A 18 14.60 -5.21 6.46
N ILE A 19 14.76 -6.20 7.33
CA ILE A 19 13.73 -6.64 8.27
C ILE A 19 14.20 -6.28 9.68
N VAL A 20 13.51 -5.33 10.33
CA VAL A 20 14.05 -4.69 11.53
C VAL A 20 13.07 -4.64 12.69
N GLY A 21 13.61 -4.87 13.90
CA GLY A 21 12.90 -4.76 15.17
C GLY A 21 13.63 -5.48 16.28
N PRO A 22 13.26 -5.29 17.56
CA PRO A 22 13.99 -5.84 18.70
C PRO A 22 13.93 -7.38 18.74
N THR A 23 14.71 -7.99 19.63
CA THR A 23 14.62 -9.43 19.89
C THR A 23 13.18 -9.84 20.21
N SER A 24 12.77 -11.00 19.70
CA SER A 24 11.42 -11.57 19.89
C SER A 24 10.26 -10.77 19.28
N CYS A 25 10.51 -9.80 18.40
CA CYS A 25 9.44 -9.03 17.74
C CYS A 25 8.79 -9.74 16.54
N GLY A 26 9.23 -10.94 16.17
CA GLY A 26 8.61 -11.77 15.12
C GLY A 26 9.35 -11.86 13.78
N LYS A 27 10.51 -11.23 13.60
CA LYS A 27 11.27 -11.21 12.33
C LYS A 27 11.48 -12.60 11.71
N THR A 28 12.07 -13.53 12.45
CA THR A 28 12.34 -14.90 11.97
C THR A 28 11.05 -15.66 11.67
N THR A 29 9.97 -15.40 12.41
CA THR A 29 8.63 -15.97 12.12
C THR A 29 8.04 -15.42 10.83
N PHE A 30 8.13 -14.10 10.62
CA PHE A 30 7.69 -13.47 9.38
C PHE A 30 8.44 -14.05 8.19
N LEU A 31 9.76 -14.18 8.31
CA LEU A 31 10.58 -14.72 7.24
C LEU A 31 10.29 -16.21 6.97
N HIS A 32 10.02 -17.00 8.01
CA HIS A 32 9.55 -18.38 7.88
C HIS A 32 8.32 -18.48 6.96
N HIS A 33 7.27 -17.73 7.27
CA HIS A 33 6.07 -17.71 6.43
C HIS A 33 6.35 -17.14 5.04
N LEU A 34 7.18 -16.09 4.93
CA LEU A 34 7.53 -15.52 3.63
C LEU A 34 8.17 -16.57 2.70
N LEU A 35 9.13 -17.33 3.23
CA LEU A 35 9.91 -18.28 2.45
C LEU A 35 9.18 -19.61 2.17
N LEU A 36 8.27 -20.04 3.05
CA LEU A 36 7.57 -21.31 2.88
C LEU A 36 6.23 -21.19 2.15
N GLU A 37 5.50 -20.10 2.41
CA GLU A 37 4.10 -19.99 1.97
C GLU A 37 3.87 -18.86 0.96
N ASN A 38 4.80 -17.89 0.85
CA ASN A 38 4.56 -16.63 0.15
C ASN A 38 5.66 -16.26 -0.86
N LEU A 39 6.34 -17.26 -1.45
CA LEU A 39 7.33 -17.01 -2.52
C LEU A 39 6.71 -16.41 -3.79
N ASP A 40 5.38 -16.43 -3.92
CA ASP A 40 4.63 -15.74 -4.96
C ASP A 40 4.50 -14.22 -4.73
N LEU A 41 4.95 -13.71 -3.58
CA LEU A 41 5.12 -12.27 -3.35
C LEU A 41 6.36 -11.71 -4.04
N PHE A 42 7.18 -12.51 -4.71
CA PHE A 42 8.30 -12.05 -5.52
C PHE A 42 7.89 -12.06 -7.00
N ASP A 43 8.26 -11.01 -7.74
CA ASP A 43 7.97 -10.86 -9.16
C ASP A 43 8.51 -12.01 -10.02
N GLU A 44 9.66 -12.55 -9.62
CA GLU A 44 10.22 -13.80 -10.11
C GLU A 44 10.32 -14.80 -8.97
N ARG A 45 9.79 -16.01 -9.16
CA ARG A 45 9.87 -17.05 -8.14
C ARG A 45 11.34 -17.44 -7.92
N PRO A 46 11.89 -17.27 -6.70
CA PRO A 46 13.29 -17.55 -6.44
C PRO A 46 13.61 -19.05 -6.64
N PRO A 47 14.66 -19.41 -7.39
CA PRO A 47 14.99 -20.81 -7.65
C PRO A 47 15.67 -21.51 -6.48
N ARG A 48 16.22 -20.74 -5.53
CA ARG A 48 16.93 -21.24 -4.35
C ARG A 48 16.90 -20.21 -3.23
N VAL A 49 17.12 -20.68 -2.01
CA VAL A 49 17.25 -19.85 -0.81
C VAL A 49 18.44 -20.34 0.01
N HIS A 50 19.43 -19.47 0.23
CA HIS A 50 20.48 -19.70 1.21
C HIS A 50 20.20 -18.87 2.47
N TYR A 51 20.23 -19.52 3.62
CA TYR A 51 19.95 -18.94 4.93
C TYR A 51 21.21 -18.94 5.79
N CYS A 52 21.81 -17.75 5.92
CA CYS A 52 22.98 -17.53 6.75
C CYS A 52 22.55 -17.12 8.16
N TYR A 53 23.05 -17.81 9.18
CA TYR A 53 22.62 -17.62 10.58
C TYR A 53 23.80 -17.57 11.57
N GLY A 54 23.62 -16.82 12.66
CA GLY A 54 24.57 -16.81 13.79
C GLY A 54 24.38 -18.01 14.74
N SER A 55 23.14 -18.24 15.17
CA SER A 55 22.76 -19.31 16.10
C SER A 55 21.58 -20.14 15.56
N TRP A 56 21.64 -21.48 15.69
CA TRP A 56 20.58 -22.37 15.22
C TRP A 56 19.29 -22.17 16.02
N GLN A 57 18.14 -22.20 15.34
CA GLN A 57 16.82 -22.07 15.93
C GLN A 57 15.95 -23.25 15.49
N ASN A 58 15.08 -23.78 16.36
CA ASN A 58 14.23 -24.94 16.05
C ASN A 58 13.33 -24.75 14.81
N LYS A 59 13.04 -23.50 14.42
CA LYS A 59 12.25 -23.20 13.21
C LYS A 59 13.02 -23.51 11.91
N PHE A 60 14.34 -23.62 11.97
CA PHE A 60 15.20 -23.90 10.82
C PHE A 60 15.04 -25.34 10.35
N ASP A 61 14.73 -26.27 11.25
CA ASP A 61 14.47 -27.67 10.89
C ASP A 61 13.31 -27.77 9.88
N ASP A 62 12.27 -26.96 10.07
CA ASP A 62 11.13 -26.93 9.16
C ASP A 62 11.48 -26.31 7.80
N MET A 63 12.22 -25.20 7.81
CA MET A 63 12.72 -24.56 6.60
C MET A 63 13.63 -25.48 5.77
N GLN A 64 14.53 -26.20 6.45
CA GLN A 64 15.48 -27.10 5.81
C GLN A 64 14.77 -28.26 5.11
N ARG A 65 13.70 -28.80 5.73
CA ARG A 65 12.84 -29.82 5.09
C ARG A 65 12.14 -29.33 3.83
N HIS A 66 11.96 -28.02 3.68
CA HIS A 66 11.39 -27.39 2.47
C HIS A 66 12.46 -26.97 1.45
N GLY A 67 13.71 -27.42 1.62
CA GLY A 67 14.78 -27.19 0.64
C GLY A 67 15.53 -25.88 0.80
N ILE A 68 15.39 -25.20 1.95
CA ILE A 68 16.22 -24.04 2.29
C ILE A 68 17.60 -24.52 2.75
N GLU A 69 18.65 -23.98 2.13
CA GLU A 69 20.03 -24.35 2.41
C GLU A 69 20.60 -23.46 3.52
N PHE A 70 21.15 -24.04 4.58
CA PHE A 70 21.63 -23.29 5.74
C PHE A 70 23.16 -23.17 5.77
N PHE A 71 23.64 -21.98 6.15
CA PHE A 71 25.07 -21.67 6.29
C PHE A 71 25.31 -20.92 7.61
N LYS A 72 26.33 -21.30 8.38
CA LYS A 72 26.64 -20.62 9.65
C LYS A 72 27.65 -19.50 9.41
N GLY A 73 27.30 -18.28 9.79
CA GLY A 73 28.15 -17.09 9.61
C GLY A 73 27.88 -16.31 8.32
N VAL A 74 28.71 -15.30 8.04
CA VAL A 74 28.61 -14.47 6.83
C VAL A 74 29.27 -15.21 5.66
N PRO A 75 28.62 -15.30 4.49
CA PRO A 75 29.17 -15.99 3.33
C PRO A 75 30.29 -15.17 2.67
N THR A 76 31.30 -15.85 2.14
CA THR A 76 32.36 -15.23 1.35
C THR A 76 31.90 -14.98 -0.09
N HIS A 77 32.68 -14.20 -0.85
CA HIS A 77 32.43 -14.01 -2.28
C HIS A 77 32.40 -15.34 -3.08
N ASP A 78 33.24 -16.32 -2.70
CA ASP A 78 33.32 -17.62 -3.37
C ASP A 78 32.08 -18.47 -3.09
N ASP A 79 31.58 -18.41 -1.85
CA ASP A 79 30.31 -19.03 -1.47
C ASP A 79 29.17 -18.45 -2.32
N LEU A 80 29.07 -17.12 -2.38
CA LEU A 80 28.05 -16.42 -3.16
C LEU A 80 28.15 -16.75 -4.66
N THR A 81 29.36 -16.83 -5.20
CA THR A 81 29.59 -17.21 -6.60
C THR A 81 29.17 -18.65 -6.87
N THR A 82 29.45 -19.57 -5.94
CA THR A 82 29.03 -20.97 -6.05
C THR A 82 27.51 -21.10 -6.04
N TRP A 83 26.82 -20.32 -5.20
CA TRP A 83 25.39 -20.40 -5.00
C TRP A 83 24.59 -19.66 -6.08
N PHE A 84 25.02 -18.45 -6.44
CA PHE A 84 24.26 -17.48 -7.23
C PHE A 84 24.98 -17.00 -8.50
N GLY A 85 26.21 -17.44 -8.74
CA GLY A 85 26.97 -17.13 -9.95
C GLY A 85 26.19 -17.41 -11.24
N ASP A 86 26.64 -16.82 -12.34
CA ASP A 86 25.97 -16.89 -13.65
C ASP A 86 24.51 -16.41 -13.64
N LYS A 87 24.16 -15.53 -12.69
CA LYS A 87 22.79 -15.02 -12.49
C LYS A 87 21.76 -16.11 -12.24
N ARG A 88 22.17 -17.22 -11.62
CA ARG A 88 21.23 -18.24 -11.12
C ARG A 88 20.19 -17.62 -10.19
N GLY A 89 20.58 -16.55 -9.47
CA GLY A 89 19.69 -15.76 -8.63
C GLY A 89 19.08 -16.55 -7.48
N GLY A 90 18.20 -15.89 -6.72
CA GLY A 90 17.54 -16.48 -5.57
C GLY A 90 17.44 -15.52 -4.40
N ILE A 91 17.20 -16.08 -3.21
CA ILE A 91 17.19 -15.31 -1.97
C ILE A 91 18.41 -15.67 -1.12
N LEU A 92 19.06 -14.65 -0.58
CA LEU A 92 20.04 -14.77 0.49
C LEU A 92 19.48 -14.16 1.77
N VAL A 93 19.40 -14.94 2.84
CA VAL A 93 19.02 -14.45 4.16
C VAL A 93 20.25 -14.28 5.03
N LEU A 94 20.32 -13.16 5.75
CA LEU A 94 21.32 -12.90 6.79
C LEU A 94 20.58 -12.67 8.12
N ASP A 95 20.66 -13.62 9.06
CA ASP A 95 19.96 -13.56 10.37
C ASP A 95 20.91 -13.63 11.56
N ASP A 96 20.84 -12.63 12.44
CA ASP A 96 21.66 -12.52 13.65
C ASP A 96 23.18 -12.51 13.38
N LEU A 97 23.58 -11.96 12.23
CA LEU A 97 24.99 -11.86 11.80
C LEU A 97 25.62 -10.50 12.11
N MET A 98 24.92 -9.63 12.83
CA MET A 98 25.40 -8.28 13.18
C MET A 98 26.44 -8.27 14.31
N SER A 99 26.55 -9.33 15.12
CA SER A 99 27.39 -9.34 16.32
C SER A 99 28.91 -9.33 16.04
N GLU A 100 29.32 -9.42 14.78
CA GLU A 100 30.73 -9.29 14.36
C GLU A 100 31.06 -7.93 13.72
N GLY A 101 30.18 -6.94 13.92
CA GLY A 101 30.47 -5.52 13.74
C GLY A 101 29.92 -4.94 12.45
N GLY A 102 29.30 -3.76 12.53
CA GLY A 102 28.84 -2.95 11.39
C GLY A 102 29.95 -2.43 10.45
N ASP A 103 31.08 -3.14 10.42
CA ASP A 103 32.26 -2.99 9.59
C ASP A 103 32.46 -4.20 8.65
N ASP A 104 31.47 -5.10 8.54
CA ASP A 104 31.54 -6.18 7.58
C ASP A 104 31.37 -5.66 6.14
N ARG A 105 32.51 -5.60 5.43
CA ARG A 105 32.60 -5.16 4.05
C ARG A 105 31.87 -6.12 3.10
N GLU A 106 31.72 -7.39 3.44
CA GLU A 106 31.01 -8.36 2.60
C GLU A 106 29.51 -8.06 2.60
N ILE A 107 28.93 -7.76 3.77
CA ILE A 107 27.52 -7.32 3.85
C ILE A 107 27.29 -6.02 3.08
N LEU A 108 28.23 -5.08 3.14
CA LEU A 108 28.18 -3.88 2.30
C LEU A 108 28.20 -4.24 0.81
N ASN A 109 29.13 -5.09 0.38
CA ASN A 109 29.27 -5.48 -1.02
C ASN A 109 28.01 -6.18 -1.54
N LEU A 110 27.36 -6.99 -0.70
CA LEU A 110 26.05 -7.59 -0.99
C LEU A 110 24.99 -6.53 -1.33
N PHE A 111 24.87 -5.51 -0.47
CA PHE A 111 23.86 -4.45 -0.61
C PHE A 111 24.16 -3.42 -1.72
N THR A 112 25.41 -3.34 -2.19
CA THR A 112 25.83 -2.31 -3.16
C THR A 112 26.15 -2.86 -4.55
N GLN A 113 26.71 -4.06 -4.63
CA GLN A 113 27.22 -4.64 -5.87
C GLN A 113 26.60 -6.02 -6.12
N TYR A 114 26.80 -6.98 -5.21
CA TYR A 114 26.58 -8.39 -5.54
C TYR A 114 25.10 -8.74 -5.79
N SER A 115 24.15 -8.13 -5.08
CA SER A 115 22.71 -8.35 -5.32
C SER A 115 22.34 -8.17 -6.79
N HIS A 116 22.77 -7.06 -7.40
CA HIS A 116 22.45 -6.75 -8.80
C HIS A 116 23.22 -7.61 -9.79
N HIS A 117 24.49 -7.89 -9.52
CA HIS A 117 25.33 -8.68 -10.43
C HIS A 117 24.95 -10.17 -10.46
N MET A 118 24.56 -10.72 -9.32
CA MET A 118 24.25 -12.15 -9.14
C MET A 118 22.73 -12.44 -9.21
N ASN A 119 21.89 -11.42 -9.42
CA ASN A 119 20.43 -11.54 -9.41
C ASN A 119 19.86 -12.08 -8.07
N VAL A 120 20.39 -11.59 -6.96
CA VAL A 120 20.05 -12.08 -5.62
C VAL A 120 19.21 -11.07 -4.87
N THR A 121 18.10 -11.52 -4.30
CA THR A 121 17.33 -10.74 -3.33
C THR A 121 17.84 -11.00 -1.92
N VAL A 122 18.36 -9.99 -1.25
CA VAL A 122 18.98 -10.10 0.08
C VAL A 122 17.96 -9.74 1.16
N CYS A 123 17.64 -10.67 2.06
CA CYS A 123 16.85 -10.41 3.27
C CYS A 123 17.78 -10.28 4.48
N TYR A 124 17.89 -9.10 5.07
CA TYR A 124 18.77 -8.86 6.22
C TYR A 124 17.97 -8.56 7.48
N LEU A 125 18.10 -9.41 8.50
CA LEU A 125 17.41 -9.29 9.77
C LEU A 125 18.27 -8.54 10.78
N CYS A 126 17.78 -7.37 11.21
CA CYS A 126 18.49 -6.50 12.15
C CYS A 126 17.68 -6.27 13.42
N GLN A 127 18.38 -6.17 14.56
CA GLN A 127 17.77 -5.71 15.81
C GLN A 127 17.57 -4.20 15.83
N ASP A 128 18.50 -3.47 15.23
CA ASP A 128 18.54 -2.02 15.12
C ASP A 128 18.55 -1.61 13.64
N MET A 129 17.80 -0.56 13.30
CA MET A 129 17.72 0.00 11.95
C MET A 129 18.97 0.81 11.60
N PHE A 130 19.61 1.42 12.60
CA PHE A 130 20.78 2.27 12.46
C PHE A 130 21.85 1.90 13.48
N PRO A 131 22.39 0.66 13.42
CA PRO A 131 23.45 0.25 14.33
C PRO A 131 24.68 1.14 14.15
N GLN A 132 25.46 1.30 15.21
CA GLN A 132 26.75 1.96 15.12
C GLN A 132 27.70 1.10 14.26
N GLY A 133 28.29 1.69 13.23
CA GLY A 133 29.19 0.98 12.32
C GLY A 133 29.44 1.77 11.03
N LYS A 134 30.61 1.58 10.41
CA LYS A 134 31.01 2.34 9.23
C LYS A 134 30.06 2.15 8.05
N TYR A 135 29.46 0.97 7.91
CA TYR A 135 28.68 0.58 6.74
C TYR A 135 27.16 0.56 6.96
N ALA A 136 26.70 0.63 8.21
CA ALA A 136 25.29 0.55 8.59
C ALA A 136 24.40 1.54 7.81
N LYS A 137 24.84 2.80 7.70
CA LYS A 137 24.13 3.84 6.97
C LYS A 137 24.01 3.54 5.48
N THR A 138 25.04 2.96 4.88
CA THR A 138 25.03 2.59 3.46
C THR A 138 24.13 1.40 3.21
N ILE A 139 24.20 0.37 4.06
CA ILE A 139 23.31 -0.80 3.97
C ILE A 139 21.84 -0.36 4.05
N SER A 140 21.48 0.45 5.06
CA SER A 140 20.12 0.97 5.22
C SER A 140 19.64 1.76 4.01
N ARG A 141 20.50 2.62 3.43
CA ARG A 141 20.14 3.43 2.25
C ARG A 141 20.01 2.65 0.94
N ASN A 142 20.65 1.49 0.84
CA ASN A 142 20.55 0.62 -0.33
C ASN A 142 19.43 -0.43 -0.19
N ALA A 143 18.70 -0.45 0.92
CA ALA A 143 17.49 -1.25 1.06
C ALA A 143 16.36 -0.64 0.22
N GLN A 144 15.79 -1.42 -0.69
CA GLN A 144 14.62 -1.04 -1.48
C GLN A 144 13.31 -1.32 -0.73
N TYR A 145 13.35 -2.25 0.22
CA TYR A 145 12.21 -2.58 1.08
C TYR A 145 12.65 -2.58 2.54
N ILE A 146 11.85 -1.97 3.42
CA ILE A 146 12.10 -1.97 4.86
C ILE A 146 10.85 -2.47 5.58
N ILE A 147 10.95 -3.61 6.26
CA ILE A 147 9.89 -4.20 7.06
C ILE A 147 10.18 -3.88 8.53
N ALA A 148 9.48 -2.89 9.07
CA ALA A 148 9.68 -2.40 10.43
C ALA A 148 8.64 -2.99 11.40
N PHE A 149 9.12 -3.79 12.35
CA PHE A 149 8.32 -4.32 13.46
C PHE A 149 8.24 -3.32 14.62
N LYS A 150 7.29 -3.55 15.53
CA LYS A 150 7.12 -2.75 16.76
C LYS A 150 8.43 -2.68 17.56
N ASN A 151 8.94 -1.46 17.76
CA ASN A 151 10.01 -1.18 18.71
C ASN A 151 9.57 -0.09 19.69
N PRO A 152 9.06 -0.45 20.89
CA PRO A 152 8.60 0.54 21.86
C PRO A 152 9.76 1.35 22.49
N ARG A 153 11.00 0.80 22.46
CA ARG A 153 12.18 1.41 23.07
C ARG A 153 12.80 2.48 22.18
N ASP A 154 12.94 2.21 20.89
CA ASP A 154 13.60 3.12 19.95
C ASP A 154 12.65 3.69 18.91
N LYS A 155 11.91 4.72 19.32
CA LYS A 155 11.07 5.51 18.42
C LYS A 155 11.87 6.53 17.60
N VAL A 156 13.12 6.79 17.96
CA VAL A 156 13.98 7.79 17.30
C VAL A 156 14.45 7.26 15.96
N ALA A 157 14.88 5.99 15.89
CA ALA A 157 15.23 5.33 14.63
C ALA A 157 14.06 5.41 13.64
N LEU A 158 12.88 4.95 14.03
CA LEU A 158 11.70 5.00 13.16
C LEU A 158 11.38 6.43 12.72
N ARG A 159 11.33 7.39 13.65
CA ARG A 159 11.09 8.80 13.29
C ARG A 159 12.11 9.33 12.29
N THR A 160 13.38 8.94 12.44
CA THR A 160 14.46 9.33 11.51
C THR A 160 14.22 8.76 10.12
N LEU A 161 13.84 7.47 10.02
CA LEU A 161 13.45 6.87 8.75
C LEU A 161 12.26 7.61 8.12
N LEU A 162 11.21 7.87 8.90
CA LEU A 162 10.03 8.55 8.41
C LEU A 162 10.33 9.98 7.92
N LEU A 163 11.26 10.69 8.56
CA LEU A 163 11.72 12.01 8.09
C LEU A 163 12.52 11.92 6.79
N GLN A 164 13.20 10.79 6.53
CA GLN A 164 13.93 10.58 5.28
C GLN A 164 12.99 10.23 4.12
N ILE A 165 11.98 9.38 4.35
CA ILE A 165 11.03 8.95 3.31
C ILE A 165 9.89 9.98 3.11
N TYR A 166 9.40 10.56 4.21
CA TYR A 166 8.25 11.48 4.25
C TYR A 166 8.57 12.77 5.03
N PRO A 167 9.52 13.60 4.58
CA PRO A 167 10.04 14.75 5.33
C PRO A 167 8.96 15.72 5.82
N THR A 168 7.90 15.92 5.04
CA THR A 168 6.79 16.82 5.37
C THR A 168 5.57 16.12 5.97
N LYS A 169 5.50 14.77 5.91
CA LYS A 169 4.30 13.98 6.28
C LYS A 169 4.58 12.82 7.23
N TRP A 170 5.70 12.88 7.96
CA TRP A 170 6.13 11.79 8.84
C TRP A 170 5.15 11.49 9.99
N LEU A 171 4.44 12.49 10.52
CA LEU A 171 3.48 12.34 11.63
C LEU A 171 2.31 11.42 11.26
N PRO A 172 1.54 11.68 10.19
CA PRO A 172 0.50 10.76 9.75
C PRO A 172 1.00 9.34 9.43
N VAL A 173 2.23 9.19 8.91
CA VAL A 173 2.81 7.87 8.66
C VAL A 173 3.20 7.16 9.96
N MET A 174 3.58 7.90 10.99
CA MET A 174 3.78 7.37 12.34
C MET A 174 2.48 6.81 12.92
N ASP A 175 1.35 7.49 12.71
CA ASP A 175 0.02 7.01 13.16
C ASP A 175 -0.37 5.71 12.46
N ILE A 176 -0.12 5.63 11.15
CA ILE A 176 -0.26 4.40 10.35
C ILE A 176 0.57 3.27 10.94
N TYR A 177 1.86 3.51 11.19
CA TYR A 177 2.75 2.51 11.80
C TYR A 177 2.21 2.05 13.16
N ASN A 178 1.79 2.98 14.02
CA ASN A 178 1.25 2.65 15.34
C ASN A 178 0.01 1.76 15.23
N ALA A 179 -0.89 2.05 14.27
CA ALA A 179 -2.07 1.22 14.02
C ALA A 179 -1.70 -0.19 13.53
N CYS A 180 -0.78 -0.31 12.56
CA CYS A 180 -0.34 -1.61 12.03
C CYS A 180 0.43 -2.46 13.06
N THR A 181 1.09 -1.80 14.02
CA THR A 181 1.91 -2.44 15.06
C THR A 181 1.21 -2.54 16.41
N ASP A 182 -0.07 -2.19 16.52
CA ASP A 182 -0.82 -2.36 17.77
C ASP A 182 -0.97 -3.85 18.13
N ARG A 183 -1.20 -4.68 17.10
CA ARG A 183 -1.27 -6.14 17.22
C ARG A 183 0.09 -6.82 17.50
N PRO A 184 0.09 -8.01 18.13
CA PRO A 184 1.29 -8.83 18.27
C PRO A 184 1.95 -9.11 16.91
N TYR A 185 3.27 -9.00 16.85
CA TYR A 185 4.08 -9.21 15.63
C TYR A 185 3.70 -8.31 14.44
N GLY A 186 2.95 -7.22 14.69
CA GLY A 186 2.61 -6.25 13.67
C GLY A 186 3.85 -5.54 13.11
N TYR A 187 3.79 -5.23 11.82
CA TYR A 187 4.83 -4.53 11.07
C TYR A 187 4.22 -3.60 10.03
N LEU A 188 5.04 -2.65 9.57
CA LEU A 188 4.78 -1.85 8.39
C LEU A 188 5.94 -2.03 7.40
N LEU A 189 5.63 -2.40 6.17
CA LEU A 189 6.56 -2.39 5.05
C LEU A 189 6.57 -0.99 4.42
N PHE A 190 7.77 -0.46 4.21
CA PHE A 190 8.07 0.70 3.40
C PHE A 190 8.68 0.22 2.07
N ASP A 191 7.96 0.45 0.97
CA ASP A 191 8.45 0.26 -0.39
C ASP A 191 9.08 1.57 -0.88
N VAL A 192 10.40 1.61 -0.79
CA VAL A 192 11.25 2.70 -1.27
C VAL A 192 11.94 2.33 -2.59
N HIS A 193 11.47 1.27 -3.28
CA HIS A 193 12.00 0.89 -4.57
C HIS A 193 11.71 1.99 -5.60
N PRO A 194 12.68 2.41 -6.43
CA PRO A 194 12.52 3.51 -7.38
C PRO A 194 11.50 3.21 -8.48
N ALA A 195 11.40 1.94 -8.89
CA ALA A 195 10.42 1.49 -9.88
C ALA A 195 9.01 1.21 -9.32
N SER A 196 8.77 1.41 -8.02
CA SER A 196 7.44 1.25 -7.42
C SER A 196 6.61 2.51 -7.57
N ARG A 197 5.28 2.33 -7.64
CA ARG A 197 4.34 3.45 -7.79
C ARG A 197 4.27 4.24 -6.48
N ASP A 198 4.23 5.56 -6.59
CA ASP A 198 4.23 6.46 -5.44
C ASP A 198 2.98 6.35 -4.54
N SER A 199 1.87 5.89 -5.10
CA SER A 199 0.60 5.69 -4.39
C SER A 199 0.57 4.42 -3.54
N THR A 200 1.54 3.52 -3.69
CA THR A 200 1.55 2.18 -3.07
C THR A 200 2.88 1.90 -2.38
N ARG A 201 3.26 2.76 -1.41
CA ARG A 201 4.56 2.68 -0.72
C ARG A 201 4.51 2.16 0.71
N LEU A 202 3.33 2.06 1.31
CA LEU A 202 3.13 1.61 2.68
C LEU A 202 2.22 0.39 2.68
N LEU A 203 2.68 -0.70 3.28
CA LEU A 203 2.03 -2.01 3.18
C LEU A 203 2.07 -2.74 4.53
N SER A 204 1.02 -3.49 4.84
CA SER A 204 1.00 -4.41 5.98
C SER A 204 0.13 -5.63 5.64
N HIS A 205 0.22 -6.68 6.45
CA HIS A 205 -0.54 -7.93 6.25
C HIS A 205 -0.24 -8.60 4.90
N LEU A 206 1.05 -8.66 4.55
CA LEU A 206 1.54 -9.27 3.31
C LEU A 206 1.37 -10.79 3.30
N LEU A 207 1.46 -11.44 4.46
CA LEU A 207 1.50 -12.90 4.52
C LEU A 207 0.09 -13.48 4.43
N ARG A 208 -0.08 -14.56 3.66
CA ARG A 208 -1.37 -15.23 3.43
C ARG A 208 -2.18 -15.50 4.69
N HIS A 209 -1.54 -15.92 5.79
CA HIS A 209 -2.22 -16.21 7.04
C HIS A 209 -2.76 -14.95 7.76
N GLU A 210 -2.27 -13.77 7.41
CA GLU A 210 -2.71 -12.48 7.96
C GLU A 210 -3.96 -11.93 7.25
N GLY A 211 -4.31 -12.46 6.08
CA GLY A 211 -5.45 -12.04 5.26
C GLY A 211 -5.07 -11.11 4.11
N CYS A 212 -5.98 -10.22 3.71
CA CYS A 212 -5.78 -9.29 2.59
C CYS A 212 -4.64 -8.30 2.85
N THR A 213 -3.77 -8.10 1.86
CA THR A 213 -2.76 -7.04 1.87
C THR A 213 -3.40 -5.67 1.97
N PHE A 214 -3.08 -4.92 3.03
CA PHE A 214 -3.49 -3.53 3.15
C PHE A 214 -2.50 -2.63 2.41
N LEU A 215 -2.90 -2.14 1.24
CA LEU A 215 -2.23 -1.05 0.54
C LEU A 215 -2.62 0.27 1.21
N MET A 216 -1.63 0.96 1.78
CA MET A 216 -1.86 2.24 2.44
C MET A 216 -1.46 3.37 1.49
N VAL A 217 -2.48 4.07 1.02
CA VAL A 217 -2.34 5.28 0.21
C VAL A 217 -1.83 6.41 1.10
N LYS A 218 -1.01 7.34 0.57
CA LYS A 218 -0.45 8.45 1.37
C LYS A 218 -1.56 9.14 2.16
N PRO A 219 -1.34 9.60 3.41
CA PRO A 219 -2.35 10.27 4.22
C PRO A 219 -3.12 11.39 3.52
N ASP A 220 -2.47 12.17 2.66
CA ASP A 220 -3.13 13.23 1.88
C ASP A 220 -3.84 12.72 0.63
N GLU A 221 -3.37 11.63 0.04
CA GLU A 221 -4.08 10.94 -1.05
C GLU A 221 -5.25 10.14 -0.49
N PHE A 222 -5.15 9.55 0.70
CA PHE A 222 -6.24 8.94 1.46
C PHE A 222 -7.23 10.01 1.92
N ARG A 223 -6.79 11.16 2.42
CA ARG A 223 -7.67 12.31 2.68
C ARG A 223 -8.32 12.81 1.41
N ALA A 224 -7.58 12.99 0.32
CA ALA A 224 -8.15 13.37 -0.97
C ALA A 224 -9.11 12.32 -1.51
N LEU A 225 -8.84 11.02 -1.31
CA LEU A 225 -9.71 9.91 -1.70
C LEU A 225 -10.95 9.86 -0.80
N VAL A 226 -10.80 10.06 0.51
CA VAL A 226 -11.90 10.16 1.48
C VAL A 226 -12.71 11.42 1.24
N ASP A 227 -12.11 12.55 0.89
CA ASP A 227 -12.79 13.81 0.58
C ASP A 227 -13.43 13.75 -0.82
N TYR A 228 -12.81 13.04 -1.76
CA TYR A 228 -13.37 12.71 -3.07
C TYR A 228 -14.56 11.77 -2.94
N TYR A 229 -14.46 10.70 -2.14
CA TYR A 229 -15.59 9.80 -1.88
C TYR A 229 -16.61 10.42 -0.94
N LYS A 230 -16.25 11.25 0.04
CA LYS A 230 -17.22 12.04 0.80
C LYS A 230 -17.94 13.01 -0.12
N GLY A 231 -17.21 13.69 -1.01
CA GLY A 231 -17.73 14.56 -2.06
C GLY A 231 -18.69 13.82 -2.97
N LYS A 232 -18.29 12.65 -3.49
CA LYS A 232 -19.12 11.76 -4.32
C LYS A 232 -20.26 11.09 -3.57
N ILE A 233 -20.13 10.79 -2.28
CA ILE A 233 -21.22 10.28 -1.44
C ILE A 233 -22.23 11.39 -1.22
N THR A 234 -21.79 12.63 -0.95
CA THR A 234 -22.68 13.79 -0.90
C THR A 234 -23.30 14.11 -2.25
N GLU A 235 -22.55 14.01 -3.35
CA GLU A 235 -23.04 14.27 -4.71
C GLU A 235 -24.02 13.17 -5.15
N SER A 236 -23.73 11.90 -4.90
CA SER A 236 -24.60 10.75 -5.17
C SER A 236 -25.85 10.74 -4.29
N THR A 237 -25.77 11.13 -3.01
CA THR A 237 -26.95 11.28 -2.14
C THR A 237 -27.77 12.53 -2.47
N LEU A 238 -27.14 13.63 -2.91
CA LEU A 238 -27.83 14.82 -3.42
C LEU A 238 -28.50 14.53 -4.77
N LEU A 239 -27.86 13.78 -5.67
CA LEU A 239 -28.44 13.32 -6.93
C LEU A 239 -29.61 12.38 -6.68
N ASP A 240 -29.46 11.37 -5.80
CA ASP A 240 -30.54 10.43 -5.45
C ASP A 240 -31.72 11.17 -4.81
N LYS A 241 -31.44 12.17 -3.94
CA LYS A 241 -32.49 12.99 -3.33
C LYS A 241 -33.18 13.92 -4.36
N ALA A 242 -32.43 14.53 -5.26
CA ALA A 242 -32.98 15.37 -6.33
C ALA A 242 -33.83 14.55 -7.31
N ALA A 243 -33.35 13.37 -7.72
CA ALA A 243 -34.06 12.45 -8.60
C ALA A 243 -35.38 11.96 -7.97
N ARG A 244 -35.39 11.62 -6.67
CA ARG A 244 -36.61 11.23 -5.95
C ARG A 244 -37.64 12.36 -5.88
N VAL A 245 -37.21 13.57 -5.52
CA VAL A 245 -38.12 14.74 -5.42
C VAL A 245 -38.70 15.10 -6.79
N ALA A 246 -37.88 15.06 -7.85
CA ALA A 246 -38.34 15.29 -9.23
C ALA A 246 -39.35 14.22 -9.68
N ALA A 247 -39.08 12.95 -9.39
CA ALA A 247 -39.98 11.84 -9.70
C ALA A 247 -41.31 11.95 -8.93
N GLU A 248 -41.27 12.30 -7.65
CA GLU A 248 -42.46 12.48 -6.81
C GLU A 248 -43.33 13.65 -7.27
N ALA A 249 -42.72 14.79 -7.62
CA ALA A 249 -43.43 15.93 -8.21
C ALA A 249 -44.11 15.55 -9.53
N LYS A 250 -43.40 14.81 -10.40
CA LYS A 250 -43.92 14.36 -11.70
C LYS A 250 -45.07 13.37 -11.56
N LEU A 251 -44.96 12.39 -10.65
CA LEU A 251 -46.04 11.44 -10.36
C LEU A 251 -47.29 12.11 -9.81
N LEU A 252 -47.14 13.12 -8.94
CA LEU A 252 -48.28 13.88 -8.42
C LEU A 252 -48.93 14.80 -9.47
N LEU A 253 -48.15 15.30 -10.42
CA LEU A 253 -48.65 16.05 -11.58
C LEU A 253 -49.40 15.16 -12.59
N GLU A 254 -48.96 13.91 -12.77
CA GLU A 254 -49.56 12.93 -13.68
C GLU A 254 -50.76 12.19 -13.06
N ASP A 255 -50.88 12.15 -11.74
CA ASP A 255 -52.03 11.55 -11.06
C ASP A 255 -53.32 12.37 -11.36
N THR A 256 -54.33 11.71 -11.92
CA THR A 256 -55.64 12.32 -12.24
C THR A 256 -56.71 12.02 -11.18
N SER A 257 -56.39 11.19 -10.18
CA SER A 257 -57.36 10.68 -9.19
C SER A 257 -57.52 11.57 -7.96
N THR A 258 -56.46 12.22 -7.47
CA THR A 258 -56.53 13.15 -6.32
C THR A 258 -56.92 14.59 -6.74
N PRO A 259 -57.77 15.32 -6.00
CA PRO A 259 -58.15 16.70 -6.32
C PRO A 259 -56.98 17.69 -6.36
N ALA A 260 -56.97 18.59 -7.36
CA ALA A 260 -55.90 19.56 -7.60
C ALA A 260 -55.60 20.46 -6.38
N ALA A 261 -56.64 20.89 -5.65
CA ALA A 261 -56.49 21.75 -4.46
C ALA A 261 -55.64 21.14 -3.33
N LEU A 262 -55.51 19.81 -3.28
CA LEU A 262 -54.68 19.10 -2.31
C LEU A 262 -53.26 18.83 -2.84
N LYS A 263 -53.11 18.73 -4.16
CA LYS A 263 -51.84 18.45 -4.84
C LYS A 263 -50.99 19.69 -5.08
N GLU A 264 -51.60 20.77 -5.54
CA GLU A 264 -50.92 22.01 -5.91
C GLU A 264 -49.97 22.57 -4.85
N PRO A 265 -50.34 22.64 -3.54
CA PRO A 265 -49.41 23.13 -2.52
C PRO A 265 -48.21 22.20 -2.33
N VAL A 266 -48.43 20.88 -2.37
CA VAL A 266 -47.38 19.86 -2.20
C VAL A 266 -46.44 19.83 -3.39
N VAL A 267 -46.98 19.87 -4.61
CA VAL A 267 -46.19 19.94 -5.85
C VAL A 267 -45.34 21.21 -5.88
N LYS A 268 -45.90 22.36 -5.49
CA LYS A 268 -45.17 23.63 -5.44
C LYS A 268 -44.02 23.59 -4.44
N GLU A 269 -44.20 22.90 -3.30
CA GLU A 269 -43.14 22.68 -2.33
C GLU A 269 -42.04 21.76 -2.89
N LEU A 270 -42.40 20.64 -3.50
CA LEU A 270 -41.46 19.69 -4.10
C LEU A 270 -40.64 20.33 -5.22
N LEU A 271 -41.26 21.11 -6.13
CA LEU A 271 -40.56 21.85 -7.17
C LEU A 271 -39.61 22.92 -6.61
N MET A 272 -39.95 23.56 -5.49
CA MET A 272 -39.06 24.49 -4.80
C MET A 272 -37.87 23.76 -4.16
N GLN A 273 -38.08 22.57 -3.61
CA GLN A 273 -37.02 21.73 -3.05
C GLN A 273 -36.09 21.20 -4.14
N GLU A 274 -36.64 20.74 -5.27
CA GLU A 274 -35.91 20.31 -6.46
C GLU A 274 -34.99 21.44 -6.94
N ARG A 275 -35.52 22.65 -7.14
CA ARG A 275 -34.74 23.80 -7.59
C ARG A 275 -33.56 24.12 -6.67
N LYS A 276 -33.77 24.07 -5.34
CA LYS A 276 -32.70 24.27 -4.35
C LYS A 276 -31.63 23.18 -4.40
N LEU A 277 -32.02 21.92 -4.63
CA LEU A 277 -31.09 20.80 -4.73
C LEU A 277 -30.28 20.89 -6.03
N THR A 278 -30.92 21.24 -7.14
CA THR A 278 -30.29 21.47 -8.44
C THR A 278 -29.31 22.64 -8.41
N ASP A 279 -29.65 23.75 -7.74
CA ASP A 279 -28.73 24.88 -7.58
C ASP A 279 -27.51 24.53 -6.71
N LYS A 280 -27.68 23.62 -5.73
CA LYS A 280 -26.55 23.08 -4.96
C LYS A 280 -25.67 22.16 -5.79
N LEU A 281 -26.25 21.33 -6.66
CA LEU A 281 -25.50 20.47 -7.59
C LEU A 281 -24.65 21.31 -8.56
N ARG A 282 -25.14 22.48 -9.01
CA ARG A 282 -24.39 23.41 -9.87
C ARG A 282 -23.20 24.11 -9.22
N GLN A 283 -23.18 24.22 -7.89
CA GLN A 283 -22.07 24.84 -7.15
C GLN A 283 -20.93 23.87 -6.85
N ILE A 284 -21.10 22.60 -7.23
CA ILE A 284 -20.05 21.58 -7.09
C ILE A 284 -18.98 21.86 -8.17
N PRO A 285 -17.69 22.01 -7.81
CA PRO A 285 -16.65 22.32 -8.78
C PRO A 285 -16.47 21.19 -9.78
N ILE A 286 -16.73 21.44 -11.06
CA ILE A 286 -16.37 20.52 -12.15
C ILE A 286 -14.86 20.63 -12.37
N ALA A 287 -14.13 19.54 -12.18
CA ALA A 287 -12.69 19.49 -12.39
C ALA A 287 -12.38 19.53 -13.90
N GLY A 288 -12.37 20.73 -14.50
CA GLY A 288 -12.05 20.86 -15.93
C GLY A 288 -12.38 22.18 -16.63
N GLY A 289 -12.95 23.17 -15.95
CA GLY A 289 -13.11 24.52 -16.53
C GLY A 289 -14.11 24.64 -17.69
N LEU A 290 -15.03 23.69 -17.86
CA LEU A 290 -16.16 23.83 -18.79
C LEU A 290 -17.36 24.48 -18.06
N GLU A 291 -17.92 25.52 -18.68
CA GLU A 291 -19.15 26.16 -18.19
C GLU A 291 -20.32 25.16 -18.12
N PRO A 292 -21.22 25.29 -17.13
CA PRO A 292 -22.39 24.42 -17.02
C PRO A 292 -23.26 24.52 -18.27
N PRO A 293 -23.92 23.42 -18.69
CA PRO A 293 -24.74 23.42 -19.90
C PRO A 293 -25.87 24.47 -19.79
N PRO A 294 -26.23 25.13 -20.92
CA PRO A 294 -27.31 26.10 -20.94
C PRO A 294 -28.64 25.47 -20.54
N ARG A 295 -29.60 26.32 -20.15
CA ARG A 295 -30.95 25.87 -19.80
C ARG A 295 -31.62 25.31 -21.05
N ASP A 296 -31.86 24.00 -21.09
CA ASP A 296 -32.78 23.43 -22.07
C ASP A 296 -34.22 23.74 -21.62
N ASP A 297 -35.02 24.29 -22.54
CA ASP A 297 -36.43 24.65 -22.33
C ASP A 297 -37.36 23.42 -22.22
N ASP A 298 -36.82 22.22 -22.49
CA ASP A 298 -37.53 20.95 -22.49
C ASP A 298 -37.20 20.09 -21.26
N GLY A 299 -37.47 20.60 -20.04
CA GLY A 299 -37.84 19.82 -18.84
C GLY A 299 -37.04 18.60 -18.35
N ASN A 300 -35.96 18.14 -19.01
CA ASN A 300 -35.27 16.88 -18.72
C ASN A 300 -33.83 17.09 -18.24
N LEU A 301 -33.68 18.05 -17.33
CA LEU A 301 -32.41 18.56 -16.80
C LEU A 301 -31.53 17.49 -16.11
N MET A 302 -32.14 16.47 -15.51
CA MET A 302 -31.42 15.40 -14.80
C MET A 302 -30.70 14.43 -15.74
N GLU A 303 -31.24 14.22 -16.95
CA GLU A 303 -30.64 13.34 -17.95
C GLU A 303 -29.34 13.93 -18.49
N GLY A 304 -29.33 15.24 -18.81
CA GLY A 304 -28.13 15.94 -19.29
C GLY A 304 -26.98 16.01 -18.26
N LEU A 305 -27.31 16.11 -16.97
CA LEU A 305 -26.33 16.06 -15.87
C LEU A 305 -25.73 14.65 -15.68
N GLN A 306 -26.56 13.60 -15.76
CA GLN A 306 -26.10 12.21 -15.71
C GLN A 306 -25.23 11.86 -16.92
N GLU A 307 -25.61 12.30 -18.12
CA GLU A 307 -24.87 12.06 -19.35
C GLU A 307 -23.52 12.80 -19.38
N GLY A 308 -23.46 14.01 -18.80
CA GLY A 308 -22.22 14.78 -18.62
C GLY A 308 -21.23 14.10 -17.67
N LEU A 309 -21.71 13.63 -16.51
CA LEU A 309 -20.91 12.87 -15.53
C LEU A 309 -20.41 11.54 -16.10
N LEU A 310 -21.23 10.84 -16.90
CA LEU A 310 -20.84 9.60 -17.56
C LEU A 310 -19.75 9.83 -18.64
N LYS A 311 -19.84 10.94 -19.37
CA LYS A 311 -18.81 11.35 -20.36
C LYS A 311 -17.48 11.74 -19.71
N GLU A 312 -17.49 12.34 -18.51
CA GLU A 312 -16.26 12.58 -17.73
C GLU A 312 -15.64 11.30 -17.14
N LEU A 313 -16.47 10.34 -16.70
CA LEU A 313 -16.02 9.02 -16.25
C LEU A 313 -15.26 8.26 -17.34
N ILE A 314 -15.69 8.38 -18.60
CA ILE A 314 -15.05 7.71 -19.75
C ILE A 314 -13.73 8.38 -20.15
N LYS A 315 -13.56 9.68 -19.87
CA LYS A 315 -12.33 10.44 -20.17
C LYS A 315 -11.23 10.34 -19.11
N SER A 316 -11.57 9.84 -17.92
CA SER A 316 -10.64 9.77 -16.76
C SER A 316 -10.13 8.37 -16.44
N ILE A 317 -10.42 7.40 -17.32
CA ILE A 317 -9.80 6.05 -17.40
C ILE A 317 -8.76 6.07 -18.51
#